data_AF-A0A225CZG5-F1
#
_entry.id   AF-A0A225CZG5-F1
#
_cell.length_a   1.000
_cell.length_b   1.000
_cell.length_c   1.000
_cell.angle_alpha   90.00
_cell.angle_beta   90.00
_cell.angle_gamma   90.00
#
_symmetry.space_group_name_H-M   'P 1'
#
loop_
_entity.id
_entity.type
_entity.pdbx_description
1 polymer ?
#
loop_
_entity_poly.entity_id
_entity_poly.type
_entity_poly.pdbx_seq_one_letter_code
_entity_poly.pdbx_strand_id
1 'polypeptide(L)'
;MAKDLMGAVQFPNDIRLEVLQAMQRRLGSDATLALFSQFIGMANSVVANCHEALEVFLIVEKGWHPHEAEKLNFPTLFGALNGIKLAQGVNQQKTCHGCACRLGSLANQSPATTCDVDYCLAGDDKFWCHEELNDDGTPTKRCIGFQTHLKKRETA
;
A
#
# COMPACT_ATOMS: atom_id res chain seq x y z
N MET A 1 19.73 -19.31 1.43
CA MET A 1 19.30 -17.93 1.13
C MET A 1 17.78 -17.83 1.07
N ALA A 2 17.11 -18.42 0.08
CA ALA A 2 15.63 -18.43 0.03
C ALA A 2 14.98 -19.06 1.30
N LYS A 3 15.53 -20.19 1.78
CA LYS A 3 15.06 -20.86 3.01
C LYS A 3 15.07 -19.97 4.26
N ASP A 4 16.06 -19.08 4.40
CA ASP A 4 16.18 -18.19 5.55
C ASP A 4 15.11 -17.07 5.47
N LEU A 5 14.87 -16.56 4.25
CA LEU A 5 13.82 -15.57 3.96
C LEU A 5 12.39 -16.14 4.10
N MET A 6 12.17 -17.42 3.76
CA MET A 6 10.87 -18.08 3.91
C MET A 6 10.37 -18.09 5.36
N GLY A 7 11.28 -18.25 6.32
CA GLY A 7 10.95 -18.10 7.73
C GLY A 7 10.72 -16.62 8.09
N ALA A 8 11.61 -15.74 7.62
CA ALA A 8 11.54 -14.31 7.91
C ALA A 8 10.17 -13.69 7.58
N VAL A 9 9.57 -14.01 6.43
CA VAL A 9 8.29 -13.39 6.02
C VAL A 9 7.11 -13.70 6.94
N GLN A 10 7.22 -14.73 7.79
CA GLN A 10 6.17 -15.10 8.75
C GLN A 10 6.36 -14.47 10.13
N PHE A 11 7.51 -13.83 10.37
CA PHE A 11 7.83 -13.28 11.68
C PHE A 11 7.44 -11.79 11.82
N PRO A 12 7.20 -11.33 13.07
CA PRO A 12 7.14 -9.92 13.43
C PRO A 12 8.35 -9.09 12.94
N ASN A 13 8.22 -7.76 12.92
CA ASN A 13 9.23 -6.87 12.30
C ASN A 13 10.60 -6.91 13.00
N ASP A 14 10.61 -6.94 14.32
CA ASP A 14 11.79 -7.08 15.17
C ASP A 14 12.57 -8.36 14.85
N ILE A 15 11.88 -9.50 14.81
CA ILE A 15 12.50 -10.80 14.48
C ILE A 15 12.99 -10.81 13.02
N ARG A 16 12.24 -10.22 12.09
CA ARG A 16 12.68 -10.04 10.69
C ARG A 16 14.00 -9.29 10.62
N LEU A 17 14.14 -8.21 11.40
CA LEU A 17 15.36 -7.41 11.41
C LEU A 17 16.56 -8.20 11.93
N GLU A 18 16.39 -8.99 12.99
CA GLU A 18 17.45 -9.85 13.52
C GLU A 18 17.92 -10.88 12.49
N VAL A 19 16.97 -11.52 11.78
CA VAL A 19 17.29 -12.47 10.70
C VAL A 19 18.08 -11.78 9.59
N LEU A 20 17.64 -10.59 9.14
CA LEU A 20 18.32 -9.83 8.10
C LEU A 20 19.73 -9.38 8.52
N GLN A 21 19.92 -8.97 9.78
CA GLN A 21 21.24 -8.64 10.33
C GLN A 21 22.16 -9.86 10.40
N ALA A 22 21.64 -11.02 10.81
CA ALA A 22 22.40 -12.26 10.82
C ALA A 22 22.80 -12.70 9.40
N MET A 23 21.90 -12.53 8.43
CA MET A 23 22.19 -12.75 7.01
C MET A 23 23.27 -11.80 6.50
N GLN A 24 23.18 -10.51 6.81
CA GLN A 24 24.18 -9.52 6.43
C GLN A 24 25.57 -9.86 6.98
N ARG A 25 25.67 -10.20 8.28
CA ARG A 25 26.94 -10.59 8.91
C ARG A 25 27.58 -11.81 8.25
N ARG A 26 26.76 -12.76 7.78
CA ARG A 26 27.24 -14.01 7.16
C ARG A 26 27.58 -13.87 5.68
N LEU A 27 26.79 -13.10 4.93
CA LEU A 27 26.88 -13.00 3.47
C LEU A 27 27.70 -11.79 3.00
N GLY A 28 27.85 -10.77 3.84
CA GLY A 28 28.43 -9.49 3.47
C GLY A 28 27.41 -8.56 2.79
N SER A 29 27.78 -7.28 2.69
CA SER A 29 26.88 -6.23 2.18
C SER A 29 26.47 -6.45 0.73
N ASP A 30 27.41 -6.78 -0.16
CA ASP A 30 27.13 -6.91 -1.59
C ASP A 30 26.14 -8.04 -1.89
N ALA A 31 26.35 -9.20 -1.28
CA ALA A 31 25.43 -10.33 -1.42
C ALA A 31 24.05 -10.03 -0.81
N THR A 32 24.00 -9.23 0.26
CA THR A 32 22.73 -8.79 0.87
C THR A 32 21.98 -7.81 -0.04
N LEU A 33 22.69 -6.89 -0.70
CA LEU A 33 22.11 -5.98 -1.69
C LEU A 33 21.58 -6.75 -2.92
N ALA A 34 22.36 -7.70 -3.42
CA ALA A 34 21.93 -8.57 -4.52
C ALA A 34 20.66 -9.36 -4.15
N LEU A 35 20.60 -9.88 -2.92
CA LEU A 35 19.44 -10.59 -2.42
C LEU A 35 18.21 -9.67 -2.29
N PHE A 36 18.38 -8.45 -1.79
CA PHE A 36 17.28 -7.48 -1.70
C PHE A 36 16.75 -7.07 -3.08
N SER A 37 17.64 -6.91 -4.07
CA SER A 37 17.25 -6.68 -5.46
C SER A 37 16.41 -7.85 -6.02
N GLN A 38 16.85 -9.09 -5.80
CA GLN A 38 16.06 -10.28 -6.18
C GLN A 38 14.72 -10.35 -5.46
N PHE A 39 14.67 -9.98 -4.18
CA PHE A 39 13.43 -9.93 -3.40
C PHE A 39 12.44 -8.92 -3.97
N ILE A 40 12.88 -7.72 -4.37
CA ILE A 40 12.04 -6.73 -5.05
C ILE A 40 11.50 -7.30 -6.37
N GLY A 41 12.36 -7.92 -7.18
CA GLY A 41 11.94 -8.54 -8.44
C GLY A 41 10.88 -9.63 -8.23
N MET A 42 11.10 -10.52 -7.27
CA MET A 42 10.14 -11.57 -6.89
C MET A 42 8.82 -10.97 -6.39
N ALA A 43 8.87 -9.95 -5.53
CA ALA A 43 7.67 -9.32 -4.99
C ALA A 43 6.84 -8.64 -6.09
N ASN A 44 7.48 -7.98 -7.07
CA ASN A 44 6.79 -7.48 -8.26
C ASN A 44 6.13 -8.61 -9.06
N SER A 45 6.82 -9.73 -9.25
CA SER A 45 6.25 -10.90 -9.95
C SER A 45 5.06 -11.51 -9.21
N VAL A 46 5.09 -11.59 -7.88
CA VAL A 46 3.94 -12.07 -7.09
C VAL A 46 2.74 -11.14 -7.25
N VAL A 47 2.95 -9.81 -7.19
CA VAL A 47 1.89 -8.82 -7.41
C VAL A 47 1.29 -8.97 -8.82
N ALA A 48 2.13 -9.05 -9.86
CA ALA A 48 1.69 -9.24 -11.24
C ALA A 48 0.85 -10.52 -11.41
N ASN A 49 1.30 -11.64 -10.84
CA ASN A 49 0.56 -12.90 -10.89
C ASN A 49 -0.78 -12.81 -10.16
N CYS A 50 -0.87 -12.07 -9.04
CA CYS A 50 -2.14 -11.83 -8.37
C CYS A 50 -3.11 -10.99 -9.22
N HIS A 51 -2.60 -10.01 -9.98
CA HIS A 51 -3.42 -9.21 -10.88
C HIS A 51 -3.96 -10.07 -12.02
N GLU A 52 -3.08 -10.83 -12.68
CA GLU A 52 -3.46 -11.75 -13.76
C GLU A 52 -4.53 -12.75 -13.29
N ALA A 53 -4.37 -13.33 -12.10
CA ALA A 53 -5.36 -14.25 -11.54
C ALA A 53 -6.74 -13.59 -11.32
N LEU A 54 -6.76 -12.33 -10.88
CA LEU A 54 -8.00 -11.57 -10.69
C LEU A 54 -8.64 -11.18 -12.03
N GLU A 55 -7.85 -10.74 -13.00
CA GLU A 55 -8.32 -10.44 -14.35
C GLU A 55 -8.92 -11.67 -15.01
N VAL A 56 -8.24 -12.82 -14.95
CA VAL A 56 -8.74 -14.11 -15.44
C VAL A 56 -10.07 -14.44 -14.76
N PHE A 57 -10.17 -14.30 -13.44
CA PHE A 57 -11.42 -14.54 -12.71
C PHE A 57 -12.55 -13.61 -13.20
N LEU A 58 -12.28 -12.32 -13.38
CA LEU A 58 -13.29 -11.36 -13.83
C LEU A 58 -13.76 -11.63 -15.26
N ILE A 59 -12.83 -11.97 -16.16
CA ILE A 59 -13.14 -12.26 -17.56
C ILE A 59 -13.88 -13.59 -17.68
N VAL A 60 -13.31 -14.66 -17.11
CA VAL A 60 -13.82 -16.03 -17.30
C VAL A 60 -15.04 -16.31 -16.43
N GLU A 61 -15.00 -15.96 -15.14
CA GLU A 61 -16.06 -16.32 -14.19
C GLU A 61 -17.15 -15.24 -14.07
N LYS A 62 -16.81 -13.97 -14.36
CA LYS A 62 -17.77 -12.84 -14.29
C LYS A 62 -18.17 -12.29 -15.65
N GLY A 63 -17.61 -12.81 -16.74
CA GLY A 63 -17.96 -12.40 -18.10
C GLY A 63 -17.59 -10.96 -18.44
N TRP A 64 -16.62 -10.37 -17.72
CA TRP A 64 -16.16 -9.02 -18.04
C TRP A 64 -15.44 -9.00 -19.38
N HIS A 65 -15.61 -7.92 -20.13
CA HIS A 65 -14.77 -7.66 -21.29
C HIS A 65 -13.33 -7.39 -20.80
N PRO A 66 -12.27 -7.92 -21.47
CA PRO A 66 -10.88 -7.73 -21.03
C PRO A 66 -10.50 -6.26 -20.74
N HIS A 67 -10.88 -5.34 -21.64
CA HIS A 67 -10.64 -3.90 -21.44
C HIS A 67 -11.33 -3.27 -20.23
N GLU A 68 -12.37 -3.88 -19.66
CA GLU A 68 -12.96 -3.39 -18.40
C GLU A 68 -12.17 -3.91 -17.18
N ALA A 69 -11.58 -5.10 -17.27
CA ALA A 69 -10.72 -5.63 -16.21
C ALA A 69 -9.39 -4.85 -16.11
N GLU A 70 -8.81 -4.46 -17.25
CA GLU A 70 -7.58 -3.65 -17.33
C GLU A 70 -7.68 -2.28 -16.64
N LYS A 71 -8.90 -1.74 -16.50
CA LYS A 71 -9.14 -0.45 -15.85
C LYS A 71 -9.11 -0.52 -14.33
N LEU A 72 -9.05 -1.74 -13.76
CA LEU A 72 -9.06 -1.91 -12.32
C LEU A 72 -7.76 -1.43 -11.70
N ASN A 73 -7.92 -0.72 -10.59
CA ASN A 73 -6.84 -0.15 -9.85
C ASN A 73 -6.38 -1.14 -8.76
N PHE A 74 -5.37 -1.95 -9.10
CA PHE A 74 -4.87 -2.98 -8.20
C PHE A 74 -3.68 -2.52 -7.32
N PRO A 75 -3.47 -3.17 -6.16
CA PRO A 75 -2.32 -2.90 -5.29
C PRO A 75 -0.97 -3.08 -5.98
N THR A 76 -0.01 -2.21 -5.73
CA THR A 76 1.37 -2.40 -6.21
C THR A 76 2.39 -2.14 -5.11
N LEU A 77 3.64 -2.59 -5.30
CA LEU A 77 4.72 -2.21 -4.39
C LEU A 77 4.95 -0.69 -4.38
N PHE A 78 4.80 -0.01 -5.52
CA PHE A 78 4.89 1.45 -5.59
C PHE A 78 3.82 2.12 -4.72
N GLY A 79 2.56 1.72 -4.89
CA GLY A 79 1.46 2.22 -4.09
C GLY A 79 1.65 1.92 -2.61
N ALA A 80 2.08 0.69 -2.26
CA ALA A 80 2.36 0.30 -0.88
C ALA A 80 3.48 1.12 -0.23
N LEU A 81 4.56 1.43 -0.95
CA LEU A 81 5.67 2.26 -0.45
C LEU A 81 5.21 3.70 -0.20
N ASN A 82 4.43 4.28 -1.11
CA ASN A 82 3.81 5.59 -0.88
C ASN A 82 2.82 5.53 0.29
N GLY A 83 2.07 4.45 0.39
CA GLY A 83 1.16 4.17 1.50
C GLY A 83 1.83 4.14 2.87
N ILE A 84 3.08 3.66 2.97
CA ILE A 84 3.85 3.71 4.22
C ILE A 84 4.04 5.17 4.67
N LYS A 85 4.43 6.07 3.76
CA LYS A 85 4.55 7.52 4.04
C LYS A 85 3.21 8.07 4.55
N LEU A 86 2.10 7.74 3.87
CA LEU A 86 0.76 8.20 4.23
C LEU A 86 0.23 7.60 5.55
N ALA A 87 0.74 6.47 6.01
CA ALA A 87 0.34 5.88 7.29
C ALA A 87 1.08 6.51 8.49
N GLN A 88 2.15 7.29 8.26
CA GLN A 88 3.02 7.79 9.33
C GLN A 88 2.29 8.70 10.32
N GLY A 89 2.31 8.28 11.58
CA GLY A 89 1.66 8.97 12.69
C GLY A 89 0.14 9.11 12.54
N VAL A 90 -0.49 8.28 11.72
CA VAL A 90 -1.95 8.09 11.68
C VAL A 90 -2.32 6.97 12.64
N ASN A 91 -3.33 7.20 13.48
CA ASN A 91 -3.85 6.15 14.37
C ASN A 91 -4.62 5.09 13.57
N GLN A 92 -3.95 3.97 13.31
CA GLN A 92 -4.47 2.88 12.48
C GLN A 92 -5.78 2.29 13.01
N GLN A 93 -5.99 2.24 14.33
CA GLN A 93 -7.23 1.70 14.93
C GLN A 93 -8.45 2.57 14.67
N LYS A 94 -8.27 3.85 14.32
CA LYS A 94 -9.35 4.78 14.01
C LYS A 94 -9.66 4.86 12.51
N THR A 95 -8.82 4.27 11.66
CA THR A 95 -9.00 4.33 10.20
C THR A 95 -10.03 3.31 9.70
N CYS A 96 -10.84 3.69 8.71
CA CYS A 96 -11.76 2.76 8.06
C CYS A 96 -11.00 1.70 7.23
N HIS A 97 -11.67 0.60 6.88
CA HIS A 97 -11.06 -0.53 6.16
C HIS A 97 -10.47 -0.16 4.79
N GLY A 98 -11.12 0.75 4.05
CA GLY A 98 -10.66 1.23 2.75
C GLY A 98 -9.83 2.53 2.81
N CYS A 99 -9.30 2.92 3.96
CA CYS A 99 -8.62 4.22 4.09
C CYS A 99 -7.25 4.21 3.42
N ALA A 100 -6.98 5.17 2.53
CA ALA A 100 -5.67 5.35 1.90
C ALA A 100 -4.51 5.60 2.87
N CYS A 101 -4.79 6.00 4.13
CA CYS A 101 -3.79 6.15 5.19
C CYS A 101 -3.75 4.97 6.19
N ARG A 102 -4.50 3.88 5.92
CA ARG A 102 -4.48 2.64 6.70
C ARG A 102 -3.50 1.66 6.08
N LEU A 103 -2.46 1.31 6.81
CA LEU A 103 -1.44 0.37 6.38
C LEU A 103 -2.07 -0.95 5.91
N GLY A 104 -1.77 -1.34 4.68
CA GLY A 104 -2.20 -2.61 4.11
C GLY A 104 -3.63 -2.65 3.58
N SER A 105 -4.38 -1.54 3.60
CA SER A 105 -5.65 -1.47 2.86
C SER A 105 -5.40 -1.42 1.35
N LEU A 106 -6.39 -1.82 0.54
CA LEU A 106 -6.31 -1.74 -0.94
C LEU A 106 -6.01 -0.32 -1.41
N ALA A 107 -6.70 0.68 -0.85
CA ALA A 107 -6.48 2.09 -1.15
C ALA A 107 -5.06 2.57 -0.78
N ASN A 108 -4.51 2.09 0.35
CA ASN A 108 -3.16 2.42 0.79
C ASN A 108 -2.07 1.74 -0.05
N GLN A 109 -2.40 0.68 -0.78
CA GLN A 109 -1.47 -0.01 -1.67
C GLN A 109 -1.70 0.31 -3.15
N SER A 110 -2.69 1.13 -3.46
CA SER A 110 -3.01 1.57 -4.81
C SER A 110 -2.20 2.82 -5.20
N PRO A 111 -1.52 2.83 -6.36
CA PRO A 111 -0.89 4.02 -6.89
C PRO A 111 -1.85 5.19 -7.10
N ALA A 112 -2.98 4.98 -7.77
CA ALA A 112 -3.91 6.07 -8.09
C ALA A 112 -4.37 6.77 -6.81
N THR A 113 -4.81 5.98 -5.83
CA THR A 113 -5.31 6.54 -4.57
C THR A 113 -4.21 7.17 -3.72
N THR A 114 -3.04 6.55 -3.60
CA THR A 114 -1.95 7.13 -2.78
C THR A 114 -1.34 8.37 -3.42
N CYS A 115 -1.24 8.43 -4.75
CA CYS A 115 -0.82 9.63 -5.47
C CYS A 115 -1.85 10.76 -5.34
N ASP A 116 -3.14 10.48 -5.44
CA ASP A 116 -4.20 11.49 -5.27
C ASP A 116 -4.17 12.09 -3.86
N VAL A 117 -3.97 11.25 -2.83
CA VAL A 117 -3.78 11.73 -1.46
C VAL A 117 -2.57 12.65 -1.37
N ASP A 118 -1.42 12.23 -1.91
CA ASP A 118 -0.18 13.01 -1.82
C ASP A 118 -0.31 14.35 -2.56
N TYR A 119 -0.95 14.35 -3.73
CA TYR A 119 -1.28 15.55 -4.49
C TYR A 119 -2.17 16.51 -3.70
N CYS A 120 -3.28 16.00 -3.14
CA CYS A 120 -4.19 16.81 -2.32
C CYS A 120 -3.52 17.32 -1.04
N LEU A 121 -2.60 16.54 -0.46
CA LEU A 121 -1.80 16.97 0.69
C LEU A 121 -0.72 18.00 0.32
N ALA A 122 -0.32 18.13 -0.94
CA ALA A 122 0.59 19.17 -1.42
C ALA A 122 -0.15 20.47 -1.75
N GLY A 123 -1.38 20.36 -2.25
CA GLY A 123 -2.25 21.50 -2.56
C GLY A 123 -3.23 21.88 -1.44
N ASP A 124 -4.29 22.57 -1.87
CA ASP A 124 -5.48 22.93 -1.07
C ASP A 124 -6.71 22.09 -1.46
N ASP A 125 -6.52 21.09 -2.32
CA ASP A 125 -7.59 20.21 -2.78
C ASP A 125 -8.12 19.30 -1.66
N LYS A 126 -9.40 18.94 -1.78
CA LYS A 126 -10.07 18.06 -0.83
C LYS A 126 -9.93 16.62 -1.29
N PHE A 127 -9.47 15.75 -0.39
CA PHE A 127 -9.47 14.31 -0.62
C PHE A 127 -10.48 13.62 0.30
N TRP A 128 -11.22 12.65 -0.27
CA TRP A 128 -12.21 11.85 0.44
C TRP A 128 -11.97 10.37 0.13
N CYS A 129 -11.47 9.60 1.11
CA CYS A 129 -11.40 8.13 0.96
C CYS A 129 -12.81 7.51 0.80
N HIS A 130 -13.78 8.12 1.46
CA HIS A 130 -15.21 7.83 1.39
C HIS A 130 -15.93 9.14 1.73
N GLU A 131 -17.06 9.35 1.10
CA GLU A 131 -17.87 10.55 1.30
C GLU A 131 -19.01 10.22 2.26
N GLU A 132 -18.97 10.80 3.47
CA GLU A 132 -20.15 10.87 4.33
C GLU A 132 -20.96 12.10 3.89
N LEU A 133 -22.03 11.87 3.14
CA LEU A 133 -22.90 12.94 2.62
C LEU A 133 -24.01 13.26 3.63
N ASN A 134 -24.40 14.53 3.73
CA ASN A 134 -25.66 14.95 4.36
C ASN A 134 -26.84 14.75 3.39
N ASP A 135 -28.04 15.15 3.83
CA ASP A 135 -29.28 15.05 3.05
C ASP A 135 -29.27 15.84 1.74
N ASP A 136 -28.39 16.85 1.60
CA ASP A 136 -28.23 17.65 0.38
C ASP A 136 -27.12 17.13 -0.57
N GLY A 137 -26.44 16.04 -0.20
CA GLY A 137 -25.38 15.44 -1.00
C GLY A 137 -24.00 16.07 -0.83
N THR A 138 -23.81 16.96 0.15
CA THR A 138 -22.51 17.57 0.48
C THR A 138 -21.68 16.68 1.40
N PRO A 139 -20.38 16.45 1.10
CA PRO A 139 -19.46 15.75 2.00
C PRO A 139 -19.27 16.51 3.33
N THR A 140 -19.58 15.84 4.43
CA THR A 140 -19.57 16.44 5.78
C THR A 140 -18.31 16.14 6.58
N LYS A 141 -17.62 15.02 6.32
CA LYS A 141 -16.51 14.56 7.15
C LYS A 141 -15.40 13.86 6.40
N ARG A 142 -14.18 14.39 6.54
CA ARG A 142 -12.97 13.80 5.95
C ARG A 142 -12.53 12.59 6.78
N CYS A 143 -11.86 11.65 6.13
CA CYS A 143 -11.31 10.50 6.84
C CYS A 143 -10.26 10.95 7.89
N ILE A 144 -10.19 10.23 9.02
CA ILE A 144 -9.26 10.55 10.11
C ILE A 144 -7.80 10.57 9.63
N GLY A 145 -7.45 9.75 8.64
CA GLY A 145 -6.11 9.66 8.06
C GLY A 145 -5.69 10.96 7.41
N PHE A 146 -6.46 11.42 6.42
CA PHE A 146 -6.20 12.67 5.71
C PHE A 146 -6.26 13.88 6.66
N GLN A 147 -7.23 13.91 7.58
CA GLN A 147 -7.34 14.97 8.56
C GLN A 147 -6.13 15.06 9.50
N THR A 148 -5.51 13.92 9.85
CA THR A 148 -4.30 13.90 10.68
C THR A 148 -3.13 14.59 9.98
N HIS A 149 -2.97 14.38 8.67
CA HIS A 149 -1.90 15.03 7.90
C HIS A 149 -2.10 16.53 7.75
N LEU A 150 -3.34 16.99 7.51
CA LEU A 150 -3.65 18.42 7.45
C LEU A 150 -3.30 19.13 8.76
N LYS A 151 -3.70 18.57 9.90
CA LYS A 151 -3.37 19.14 11.21
C LYS A 151 -1.87 19.24 11.45
N LYS A 152 -1.10 18.25 10.98
CA LYS A 152 0.38 18.30 11.09
C LYS A 152 0.96 19.43 10.25
N ARG A 153 0.44 19.69 9.04
CA ARG A 153 0.86 20.82 8.19
C ARG A 153 0.58 22.17 8.85
N GLU A 154 -0.56 22.32 9.52
CA GLU A 154 -0.91 23.56 10.24
C GLU A 154 0.00 23.86 11.44
N THR A 155 0.64 22.81 12.00
CA THR A 155 1.51 22.91 13.18
C THR A 155 3.01 22.89 12.89
N ALA A 156 3.40 22.74 11.61
CA ALA A 156 4.79 22.64 11.15
C ALA A 156 5.28 23.99 10.61
#